data_AF-K2NT81-F1
#
_entry.id   AF-K2NT81-F1
#
_cell.length_a   1.000
_cell.length_b   1.000
_cell.length_c   1.000
_cell.angle_alpha   90.00
_cell.angle_beta   90.00
_cell.angle_gamma   90.00
#
_symmetry.space_group_name_H-M   'P 1'
#
loop_
_entity.id
_entity.type
_entity.pdbx_description
1 polymer ?
#
loop_
_entity_poly.entity_id
_entity_poly.type
_entity_poly.pdbx_seq_one_letter_code
_entity_poly.pdbx_strand_id
1 'polypeptide(L)' 'MGRLDLRNVPDEIMYSLSIEAKKEKKSRERYVKDLLIEVTKLKNTKHELEELETNFYQSILPVLEKQNELLRSLIKKF' A
#
# COMPACT_ATOMS: atom_id res chain seq x y z
N MET A 1 0.68 23.06 -14.08
CA MET A 1 1.54 22.31 -13.14
C MET A 1 1.06 22.61 -11.73
N GLY A 2 0.76 21.59 -10.91
CA GLY A 2 0.30 21.78 -9.54
C GLY A 2 1.47 22.19 -8.63
N ARG A 3 1.24 23.21 -7.78
CA ARG A 3 2.19 23.66 -6.76
C ARG A 3 1.75 23.10 -5.41
N LEU A 4 2.64 22.39 -4.73
CA LEU A 4 2.41 21.89 -3.37
C LEU A 4 3.27 22.68 -2.40
N ASP A 5 2.64 23.52 -1.57
CA ASP A 5 3.32 24.26 -0.52
C ASP A 5 3.22 23.47 0.81
N LEU A 6 4.33 22.87 1.24
CA LEU A 6 4.42 22.23 2.55
C LEU A 6 4.62 23.30 3.62
N ARG A 7 3.66 23.44 4.53
CA ARG A 7 3.73 24.37 5.67
C ARG A 7 3.93 23.60 6.97
N ASN A 8 4.54 24.25 7.96
CA ASN A 8 4.73 23.72 9.32
C ASN A 8 5.55 22.43 9.38
N VAL A 9 6.52 22.26 8.46
CA VAL A 9 7.48 21.15 8.56
C VAL A 9 8.48 21.48 9.67
N PRO A 10 8.67 20.61 10.68
CA PRO A 10 9.64 20.85 11.74
C PRO A 10 11.05 21.06 11.19
N ASP A 11 11.83 21.94 11.80
CA ASP A 11 13.16 22.30 11.33
C ASP A 11 14.10 21.09 11.28
N GLU A 12 13.98 20.15 12.22
CA GLU A 12 14.73 18.90 12.26
C GLU A 12 14.47 18.03 11.02
N ILE A 13 13.22 17.98 10.56
CA ILE A 13 12.83 17.26 9.35
C ILE A 13 13.40 17.97 8.13
N MET A 14 13.28 19.30 8.06
CA MET A 14 13.85 20.09 6.96
C MET A 14 15.38 19.96 6.89
N TYR A 15 16.05 19.90 8.03
CA TYR A 15 17.48 19.67 8.15
C TYR A 15 17.85 18.27 7.64
N SER A 16 17.16 17.24 8.13
CA SER A 16 17.38 15.84 7.72
C SER A 16 17.18 15.66 6.21
N LEU A 17 16.09 16.19 5.65
CA LEU A 17 15.83 16.20 4.21
C LEU A 17 16.94 16.90 3.41
N SER A 18 17.57 17.93 3.98
CA SER A 18 18.68 18.64 3.33
C SER A 18 19.96 17.80 3.32
N ILE A 19 20.22 17.03 4.38
CA ILE A 19 21.37 16.13 4.46
C ILE A 19 21.22 15.00 3.43
N GLU A 20 20.07 14.33 3.42
CA GLU A 20 19.85 13.20 2.52
C GLU A 20 19.83 13.64 1.05
N ALA A 21 19.22 14.78 0.72
CA ALA A 21 19.26 15.34 -0.63
C ALA A 21 20.71 15.60 -1.11
N LYS A 22 21.60 16.06 -0.22
CA LYS A 22 23.02 16.26 -0.54
C LYS A 22 23.75 14.94 -0.80
N LYS A 23 23.48 13.89 -0.01
CA LYS A 23 24.05 12.55 -0.23
C LYS A 23 23.68 12.01 -1.61
N GLU A 24 22.45 12.27 -2.06
CA GLU A 24 21.97 11.88 -3.39
C GLU A 24 22.32 12.86 -4.52
N LYS A 25 23.06 13.95 -4.22
CA LYS A 25 23.42 15.00 -5.19
C LYS A 25 22.19 15.65 -5.86
N LYS A 26 21.10 15.81 -5.12
CA LYS A 26 19.84 16.42 -5.56
C LYS A 26 19.55 17.72 -4.80
N SER A 27 18.71 18.58 -5.37
CA SER A 27 18.09 19.63 -4.58
C SER A 27 17.11 19.02 -3.57
N ARG A 28 16.94 19.67 -2.41
CA ARG A 28 15.98 19.22 -1.40
C ARG A 28 14.57 19.07 -1.97
N GLU A 29 14.13 20.01 -2.80
CA GLU A 29 12.83 19.94 -3.46
C GLU A 29 12.71 18.71 -4.36
N ARG A 30 13.74 18.44 -5.17
CA ARG A 30 13.75 17.27 -6.05
C ARG A 30 13.72 15.97 -5.25
N TYR A 31 14.51 15.90 -4.18
CA TYR A 31 14.55 14.76 -3.29
C TYR A 31 13.19 14.50 -2.62
N VAL A 32 12.56 15.54 -2.06
CA VAL A 32 11.21 15.43 -1.47
C VAL A 32 10.18 14.99 -2.51
N LYS A 33 10.27 15.49 -3.74
CA LYS A 33 9.37 15.08 -4.82
C LYS A 33 9.53 13.60 -5.17
N ASP A 34 10.77 13.13 -5.30
CA ASP A 34 11.06 11.72 -5.58
C ASP A 34 10.52 10.83 -4.45
N LEU A 35 10.75 11.20 -3.18
CA LEU A 35 10.20 10.50 -2.00
C LEU A 35 8.67 10.43 -2.01
N LEU A 36 7.98 11.54 -2.30
CA LEU A 36 6.52 11.57 -2.36
C LEU A 36 5.98 10.64 -3.47
N ILE A 37 6.66 10.58 -4.61
CA ILE A 37 6.30 9.66 -5.70
C ILE A 37 6.47 8.21 -5.26
N GLU A 38 7.59 7.86 -4.62
CA GLU A 38 7.84 6.51 -4.12
C GLU A 38 6.82 6.08 -3.07
N VAL A 39 6.52 6.94 -2.09
CA VAL A 39 5.50 6.66 -1.07
C VAL A 39 4.13 6.45 -1.70
N THR A 40 3.78 7.23 -2.73
CA THR A 40 2.49 7.10 -3.42
C THR A 40 2.42 5.78 -4.20
N LYS A 41 3.51 5.39 -4.88
CA LYS A 41 3.60 4.08 -5.55
C LYS A 41 3.43 2.93 -4.57
N LEU A 42 4.14 2.97 -3.43
CA LEU A 42 4.03 1.96 -2.39
C LEU A 42 2.61 1.86 -1.82
N LYS A 43 1.93 3.00 -1.60
CA LYS A 43 0.54 3.02 -1.15
C LYS A 43 -0.40 2.40 -2.17
N ASN A 44 -0.24 2.72 -3.46
CA ASN A 44 -1.07 2.13 -4.51
C ASN A 44 -0.86 0.63 -4.61
N THR A 45 0.40 0.16 -4.60
CA THR A 45 0.70 -1.27 -4.62
C THR A 45 0.15 -1.99 -3.39
N LYS A 46 0.22 -1.37 -2.20
CA LYS A 46 -0.39 -1.93 -0.99
C LYS A 46 -1.90 -2.04 -1.13
N HIS A 47 -2.56 -1.00 -1.64
CA HIS A 47 -4.00 -1.01 -1.86
C HIS A 47 -4.42 -2.07 -2.89
N GLU A 48 -3.70 -2.19 -4.01
CA GLU A 48 -3.90 -3.23 -5.02
C GLU A 48 -3.75 -4.65 -4.44
N LEU A 49 -2.77 -4.87 -3.55
CA LEU A 49 -2.59 -6.14 -2.85
C LEU A 49 -3.74 -6.45 -1.89
N GLU A 50 -4.19 -5.46 -1.11
CA GLU A 50 -5.34 -5.60 -0.20
C GLU A 50 -6.65 -5.89 -0.97
N GLU A 51 -6.85 -5.25 -2.12
CA GLU A 51 -7.98 -5.54 -3.01
C GLU A 51 -7.90 -6.96 -3.58
N LEU A 52 -6.72 -7.39 -4.04
CA LEU A 52 -6.52 -8.72 -4.61
C LEU A 52 -6.73 -9.83 -3.56
N GLU A 53 -6.23 -9.61 -2.33
CA GLU A 53 -6.47 -10.49 -1.19
C GLU A 53 -7.96 -10.56 -0.83
N THR A 54 -8.64 -9.41 -0.77
CA THR A 54 -10.08 -9.35 -0.51
C THR A 54 -10.88 -10.12 -1.57
N ASN A 55 -10.56 -9.90 -2.85
CA ASN A 55 -11.21 -10.57 -3.97
C ASN A 55 -10.93 -12.09 -3.95
N PHE A 56 -9.72 -12.50 -3.60
CA PHE A 56 -9.36 -13.90 -3.43
C PHE A 56 -10.20 -14.55 -2.33
N TYR A 57 -10.29 -13.96 -1.14
CA TYR A 57 -11.11 -14.47 -0.06
C TYR A 57 -12.60 -14.55 -0.42
N GLN A 58 -13.15 -13.52 -1.08
CA GLN A 58 -14.54 -13.52 -1.55
C GLN A 58 -14.81 -14.64 -2.56
N SER A 59 -13.84 -15.00 -3.40
CA SER A 59 -13.99 -16.07 -4.39
C SER A 59 -13.89 -17.48 -3.78
N ILE A 60 -13.06 -17.65 -2.75
CA ILE A 60 -12.73 -18.97 -2.19
C ILE A 60 -13.67 -19.40 -1.06
N LEU A 61 -14.14 -18.46 -0.23
CA LEU A 61 -15.07 -18.76 0.86
C LEU A 61 -16.32 -19.52 0.39
N PRO A 62 -17.04 -19.09 -0.67
CA PRO A 62 -18.22 -19.79 -1.15
C PRO A 62 -17.92 -21.21 -1.67
N VAL A 63 -16.74 -21.42 -2.26
CA VAL A 63 -16.30 -22.73 -2.75
C VAL A 63 -16.04 -23.67 -1.58
N LEU A 64 -15.36 -23.18 -0.54
CA LEU A 64 -15.10 -23.95 0.68
C LEU A 64 -16.38 -24.26 1.46
N GLU A 65 -17.30 -23.31 1.56
CA GLU A 65 -18.61 -23.51 2.18
C GLU A 65 -19.41 -24.59 1.45
N LYS A 66 -19.48 -24.51 0.11
CA LYS A 66 -20.14 -25.52 -0.72
C LYS A 66 -19.52 -26.91 -0.57
N GLN A 67 -18.19 -27.00 -0.52
CA GLN A 67 -17.50 -28.27 -0.25
C GLN A 67 -17.84 -28.83 1.13
N ASN A 68 -17.91 -27.96 2.14
CA ASN A 68 -18.31 -28.34 3.50
C ASN A 68 -19.75 -28.85 3.57
N GLU A 69 -20.69 -28.20 2.87
CA GLU A 69 -22.08 -28.66 2.78
C GLU A 69 -22.19 -30.02 2.11
N LEU A 70 -21.46 -30.23 1.01
CA LEU A 70 -21.40 -31.51 0.32
C LEU A 70 -20.87 -32.62 1.25
N LEU A 71 -19.77 -32.37 1.96
CA LEU A 71 -19.23 -33.30 2.95
C LEU A 71 -20.24 -33.62 4.06
N ARG A 72 -20.89 -32.60 4.63
CA ARG A 72 -21.94 -32.81 5.66
C ARG A 72 -23.13 -33.61 5.14
N SER A 73 -23.53 -33.39 3.89
CA SER A 73 -24.63 -34.12 3.26
C SER A 73 -24.30 -35.60 3.00
N LEU A 74 -23.03 -35.89 2.69
CA LEU A 74 -22.54 -37.26 2.50
C LEU A 74 -22.47 -37.99 3.84
N ILE A 75 -21.99 -37.33 4.90
CA ILE A 75 -21.90 -37.92 6.24
C ILE A 75 -23.29 -38.21 6.83
N LYS A 76 -24.30 -37.36 6.60
CA LYS A 76 -25.69 -37.59 7.07
C LYS A 76 -26.42 -38.72 6.34
N LYS A 77 -25.89 -39.22 5.21
CA LYS A 77 -26.49 -40.32 4.43
C LYS A 77 -26.02 -41.70 4.88
N PHE A 78 -25.06 -41.77 5.81
CA PHE A 78 -24.63 -42.98 6.51
C PHE A 78 -25.16 -42.95 7.94
#